data_AF-A0A351Z0D4-F1
#
_entry.id   AF-A0A351Z0D4-F1
#
_cell.length_a   1.000
_cell.length_b   1.000
_cell.length_c   1.000
_cell.angle_alpha   90.00
_cell.angle_beta   90.00
_cell.angle_gamma   90.00
#
_symmetry.space_group_name_H-M   'P 1'
#
loop_
_entity.id
_entity.type
_entity.pdbx_description
1 polymer ?
#
loop_
_entity_poly.entity_id
_entity_poly.type
_entity_poly.pdbx_seq_one_letter_code
_entity_poly.pdbx_strand_id
1 'polypeptide(L)'
;MNLIKRFAVGSLAAALMLCTLFADSKKNVTLAKNIGELSWSKNVTIAAKNFEGAGEGSVISIDAQQTKADYHKFKAYSAGSANGGWKEIGSGGVSGANYSNSEFTLENKSSAITVRLTAQEAENLKKYGMVMHGFGVSIKKLELSSSQQKQNAKSEKSPGHAKSEKFPKNEKPTKQEKPAKHEAKQKNANLPFDLGNWKNFIVPAKDLHTSGDFCIRIDTKASSAEKNPSYYNIKLYDAKWQPISKGSIHSSKEFASLKQDLIVLTKAEGFVVYTPTEAERQAIRKSGLLIQGYGISVSDVKTVTVAELHAKSAPEPVIASKPVPSSKGTPPAKPKKPE
;
A
#
# COMPACT_ATOMS: atom_id res chain seq x y z
N MET A 1 72.45 11.79 55.32
CA MET A 1 72.05 11.03 54.11
C MET A 1 70.69 10.39 54.35
N ASN A 2 69.73 10.74 53.49
CA ASN A 2 68.49 10.04 53.09
C ASN A 2 67.54 9.44 54.15
N LEU A 3 66.68 10.33 54.66
CA LEU A 3 65.22 10.34 54.54
C LEU A 3 64.54 9.12 53.86
N ILE A 4 63.71 8.35 54.58
CA ILE A 4 62.54 7.66 54.01
C ILE A 4 61.34 7.85 54.94
N LYS A 5 60.35 8.57 54.43
CA LYS A 5 59.09 8.99 55.07
C LYS A 5 58.05 7.86 55.03
N ARG A 6 57.34 7.71 56.15
CA ARG A 6 56.08 6.98 56.28
C ARG A 6 55.00 7.66 55.44
N PHE A 7 54.27 6.90 54.63
CA PHE A 7 53.00 7.34 54.05
C PHE A 7 51.87 6.43 54.53
N ALA A 8 50.98 7.02 55.32
CA ALA A 8 49.64 6.51 55.56
C ALA A 8 48.81 6.75 54.30
N VAL A 9 48.09 5.73 53.83
CA VAL A 9 47.05 5.88 52.81
C VAL A 9 45.74 5.43 53.45
N GLY A 10 44.86 6.41 53.62
CA GLY A 10 43.57 6.29 54.26
C GLY A 10 42.55 5.52 53.43
N SER A 11 41.69 4.84 54.14
CA SER A 11 40.54 4.09 53.63
C SER A 11 39.50 5.05 53.05
N LEU A 12 39.30 5.01 51.73
CA LEU A 12 38.21 5.74 51.06
C LEU A 12 36.98 4.84 51.01
N ALA A 13 36.03 5.07 51.93
CA ALA A 13 34.74 4.40 51.92
C ALA A 13 33.93 4.85 50.70
N ALA A 14 33.86 4.00 49.68
CA ALA A 14 32.97 4.18 48.54
C ALA A 14 31.53 3.91 49.00
N ALA A 15 30.75 4.98 49.18
CA ALA A 15 29.31 4.89 49.39
C ALA A 15 28.66 4.34 48.11
N LEU A 16 28.29 3.06 48.14
CA LEU A 16 27.46 2.42 47.14
C LEU A 16 26.05 3.04 47.21
N MET A 17 25.82 4.11 46.44
CA MET A 17 24.47 4.62 46.18
C MET A 17 23.77 3.60 45.28
N LEU A 18 23.09 2.64 45.92
CA LEU A 18 22.19 1.70 45.27
C LEU A 18 20.95 2.49 44.83
N CYS A 19 21.03 3.15 43.68
CA CYS A 19 19.85 3.64 42.97
C CYS A 19 19.05 2.41 42.53
N THR A 20 18.11 1.98 43.37
CA THR A 20 17.03 1.07 42.97
C THR A 20 16.19 1.80 41.94
N LEU A 21 16.58 1.66 40.67
CA LEU A 21 15.72 1.91 39.53
C LEU A 21 14.52 1.00 39.70
N PHE A 22 13.41 1.57 40.16
CA PHE A 22 12.10 0.94 40.07
C PHE A 22 11.85 0.69 38.58
N ALA A 23 12.11 -0.53 38.14
CA ALA A 23 11.74 -1.02 36.83
C ALA A 23 10.21 -1.13 36.82
N ASP A 24 9.53 -0.01 36.55
CA ASP A 24 8.12 -0.03 36.21
C ASP A 24 7.96 -1.04 35.07
N SER A 25 7.29 -2.15 35.37
CA SER A 25 7.10 -3.25 34.43
C SER A 25 6.39 -2.69 33.20
N LYS A 26 7.10 -2.58 32.07
CA LYS A 26 6.56 -2.07 30.81
C LYS A 26 5.33 -2.89 30.45
N LYS A 27 4.14 -2.28 30.56
CA LYS A 27 2.89 -2.93 30.19
C LYS A 27 2.80 -2.95 28.67
N ASN A 28 3.02 -4.11 28.07
CA ASN A 28 2.75 -4.33 26.65
C ASN A 28 1.23 -4.25 26.42
N VAL A 29 0.81 -3.44 25.45
CA VAL A 29 -0.58 -3.35 25.02
C VAL A 29 -0.77 -4.33 23.87
N THR A 30 -1.63 -5.33 24.03
CA THR A 30 -2.00 -6.19 22.90
C THR A 30 -2.87 -5.42 21.93
N LEU A 31 -2.40 -5.27 20.69
CA LEU A 31 -3.09 -4.57 19.61
C LEU A 31 -4.12 -5.47 18.91
N ALA A 32 -3.76 -6.74 18.69
CA ALA A 32 -4.60 -7.77 18.09
C ALA A 32 -4.08 -9.18 18.41
N LYS A 33 -4.97 -10.18 18.35
CA LYS A 33 -4.65 -11.61 18.48
C LYS A 33 -5.33 -12.38 17.36
N ASN A 34 -4.73 -13.49 16.93
CA ASN A 34 -5.28 -14.45 15.99
C ASN A 34 -5.79 -13.80 14.69
N ILE A 35 -5.01 -12.89 14.11
CA ILE A 35 -5.34 -12.27 12.82
C ILE A 35 -5.47 -13.32 11.72
N GLY A 36 -4.67 -14.39 11.79
CA GLY A 36 -4.69 -15.47 10.82
C GLY A 36 -3.84 -15.16 9.59
N GLU A 37 -4.08 -15.89 8.51
CA GLU A 37 -3.32 -15.75 7.26
C GLU A 37 -3.66 -14.44 6.54
N LEU A 38 -2.63 -13.71 6.15
CA LEU A 38 -2.74 -12.50 5.36
C LEU A 38 -2.92 -12.85 3.88
N SER A 39 -3.65 -11.99 3.16
CA SER A 39 -3.83 -12.10 1.71
C SER A 39 -3.57 -10.74 1.05
N TRP A 40 -2.93 -10.71 -0.12
CA TRP A 40 -2.75 -9.46 -0.87
C TRP A 40 -4.08 -8.84 -1.29
N SER A 41 -5.15 -9.67 -1.37
CA SER A 41 -6.50 -9.22 -1.69
C SER A 41 -7.29 -8.68 -0.49
N LYS A 42 -6.85 -8.92 0.75
CA LYS A 42 -7.58 -8.55 1.98
C LYS A 42 -6.70 -7.78 2.94
N ASN A 43 -7.25 -6.68 3.45
CA ASN A 43 -6.58 -5.85 4.44
C ASN A 43 -7.01 -6.25 5.85
N VAL A 44 -6.03 -6.33 6.76
CA VAL A 44 -6.25 -6.38 8.20
C VAL A 44 -6.01 -5.00 8.76
N THR A 45 -7.00 -4.45 9.45
CA THR A 45 -6.93 -3.10 10.01
C THR A 45 -6.91 -3.15 11.53
N ILE A 46 -5.97 -2.44 12.15
CA ILE A 46 -5.96 -2.16 13.59
C ILE A 46 -6.32 -0.70 13.81
N ALA A 47 -7.36 -0.46 14.61
CA ALA A 47 -7.89 0.87 14.84
C ALA A 47 -6.90 1.81 15.54
N ALA A 48 -6.97 3.10 15.20
CA ALA A 48 -6.10 4.17 15.72
C ALA A 48 -6.07 4.24 17.26
N LYS A 49 -7.21 4.03 17.93
CA LYS A 49 -7.32 4.02 19.40
C LYS A 49 -6.41 3.01 20.10
N ASN A 50 -6.01 1.94 19.41
CA ASN A 50 -5.11 0.94 19.98
C ASN A 50 -3.65 1.45 20.06
N PHE A 51 -3.36 2.58 19.40
CA PHE A 51 -2.03 3.19 19.35
C PHE A 51 -1.92 4.47 20.18
N GLU A 52 -2.88 4.81 21.05
CA GLU A 52 -2.86 6.05 21.85
C GLU A 52 -1.54 6.24 22.65
N GLY A 53 -0.97 5.15 23.16
CA GLY A 53 0.32 5.15 23.87
C GLY A 53 1.57 5.11 22.99
N ALA A 54 1.44 5.20 21.67
CA ALA A 54 2.56 5.20 20.73
C ALA A 54 3.30 6.54 20.75
N GLY A 55 4.62 6.47 20.94
CA GLY A 55 5.54 7.59 20.83
C GLY A 55 6.77 7.19 20.01
N GLU A 56 7.67 8.15 19.82
CA GLU A 56 8.98 7.87 19.23
C GLU A 56 9.71 6.78 20.01
N GLY A 57 10.31 5.84 19.29
CA GLY A 57 11.03 4.72 19.86
C GLY A 57 10.15 3.62 20.45
N SER A 58 8.82 3.76 20.46
CA SER A 58 7.92 2.65 20.79
C SER A 58 8.16 1.49 19.84
N VAL A 59 7.93 0.26 20.30
CA VAL A 59 8.21 -0.94 19.51
C VAL A 59 6.92 -1.74 19.32
N ILE A 60 6.56 -1.98 18.06
CA ILE A 60 5.54 -2.96 17.69
C ILE A 60 6.22 -4.32 17.60
N SER A 61 5.70 -5.31 18.34
CA SER A 61 6.11 -6.71 18.23
C SER A 61 5.05 -7.48 17.46
N ILE A 62 5.47 -8.25 16.45
CA ILE A 62 4.60 -9.04 15.58
C ILE A 62 5.05 -10.50 15.66
N ASP A 63 4.19 -11.34 16.21
CA ASP A 63 4.38 -12.79 16.21
C ASP A 63 3.82 -13.36 14.91
N ALA A 64 4.73 -13.73 13.99
CA ALA A 64 4.42 -14.14 12.64
C ALA A 64 4.89 -15.57 12.36
N GLN A 65 4.13 -16.29 11.53
CA GLN A 65 4.40 -17.68 11.16
C GLN A 65 4.24 -17.86 9.65
N GLN A 66 5.16 -18.58 9.01
CA GLN A 66 5.01 -18.99 7.61
C GLN A 66 3.87 -20.01 7.47
N THR A 67 3.12 -19.93 6.38
CA THR A 67 2.16 -20.97 5.96
C THR A 67 2.81 -21.93 4.97
N LYS A 68 2.01 -22.79 4.30
CA LYS A 68 2.51 -23.73 3.27
C LYS A 68 2.68 -23.09 1.89
N ALA A 69 2.56 -21.77 1.79
CA ALA A 69 2.69 -21.05 0.52
C ALA A 69 4.14 -20.99 0.02
N ASP A 70 4.31 -20.66 -1.26
CA ASP A 70 5.62 -20.64 -1.94
C ASP A 70 6.52 -19.46 -1.53
N TYR A 71 5.94 -18.41 -0.96
CA TYR A 71 6.68 -17.27 -0.39
C TYR A 71 5.93 -16.65 0.78
N HIS A 72 6.66 -15.98 1.68
CA HIS A 72 6.13 -15.51 2.96
C HIS A 72 6.48 -14.04 3.18
N LYS A 73 5.65 -13.17 2.60
CA LYS A 73 5.85 -11.73 2.61
C LYS A 73 4.62 -11.00 3.11
N PHE A 74 4.82 -9.91 3.82
CA PHE A 74 3.73 -8.99 4.12
C PHE A 74 4.21 -7.54 4.12
N LYS A 75 3.26 -6.61 4.05
CA LYS A 75 3.50 -5.18 4.21
C LYS A 75 2.64 -4.66 5.35
N ALA A 76 3.15 -3.65 6.03
CA ALA A 76 2.42 -2.94 7.07
C ALA A 76 2.57 -1.45 6.84
N TYR A 77 1.48 -0.72 7.10
CA TYR A 77 1.38 0.72 6.88
C TYR A 77 0.59 1.35 8.00
N SER A 78 0.82 2.63 8.30
CA SER A 78 -0.24 3.41 8.91
C SER A 78 -1.29 3.68 7.83
N ALA A 79 -2.58 3.47 8.15
CA ALA A 79 -3.64 3.87 7.24
C ALA A 79 -3.44 5.36 6.94
N GLY A 80 -3.58 5.79 5.69
CA GLY A 80 -3.41 7.19 5.38
C GLY A 80 -4.66 8.00 5.76
N SER A 81 -4.54 9.33 5.78
CA SER A 81 -5.71 10.20 5.84
C SER A 81 -6.61 9.97 4.63
N ALA A 82 -7.86 10.44 4.69
CA ALA A 82 -8.80 10.42 3.56
C ALA A 82 -8.29 11.11 2.27
N ASN A 83 -7.06 11.65 2.20
CA ASN A 83 -6.46 12.19 0.97
C ASN A 83 -5.00 11.73 0.74
N GLY A 84 -4.45 10.81 1.56
CA GLY A 84 -3.04 10.43 1.47
C GLY A 84 -2.91 8.92 1.50
N GLY A 85 -2.22 8.33 0.54
CA GLY A 85 -2.03 6.87 0.46
C GLY A 85 -1.37 6.27 1.70
N TRP A 86 -1.26 4.94 1.70
CA TRP A 86 -0.63 4.18 2.78
C TRP A 86 0.79 4.67 3.04
N LYS A 87 1.11 4.94 4.31
CA LYS A 87 2.45 5.34 4.73
C LYS A 87 3.14 4.15 5.37
N GLU A 88 4.30 3.83 4.85
CA GLU A 88 5.10 2.67 5.25
C GLU A 88 5.50 2.78 6.71
N ILE A 89 5.54 1.65 7.41
CA ILE A 89 6.11 1.55 8.76
C ILE A 89 7.33 0.64 8.74
N GLY A 90 8.39 1.01 9.44
CA GLY A 90 9.65 0.27 9.47
C GLY A 90 10.90 1.14 9.32
N SER A 91 10.72 2.45 9.08
CA SER A 91 11.82 3.39 8.89
C SER A 91 12.66 3.60 10.16
N GLY A 92 12.09 3.39 11.35
CA GLY A 92 12.81 3.44 12.62
C GLY A 92 13.62 2.18 12.94
N GLY A 93 13.60 1.17 12.06
CA GLY A 93 14.35 -0.07 12.17
C GLY A 93 13.45 -1.30 12.38
N VAL A 94 13.82 -2.40 11.73
CA VAL A 94 13.14 -3.69 11.79
C VAL A 94 14.14 -4.77 12.19
N SER A 95 13.71 -5.71 13.04
CA SER A 95 14.46 -6.94 13.35
C SER A 95 13.56 -8.17 13.32
N GLY A 96 14.15 -9.35 13.18
CA GLY A 96 13.42 -10.62 13.11
C GLY A 96 12.79 -10.94 11.74
N ALA A 97 12.97 -10.08 10.75
CA ALA A 97 12.62 -10.32 9.35
C ALA A 97 13.58 -9.54 8.44
N ASN A 98 13.69 -9.97 7.19
CA ASN A 98 14.33 -9.17 6.15
C ASN A 98 13.36 -8.08 5.69
N TYR A 99 13.80 -6.82 5.74
CA TYR A 99 12.97 -5.66 5.42
C TYR A 99 13.57 -4.86 4.27
N SER A 100 12.86 -4.83 3.14
CA SER A 100 13.28 -4.12 1.91
C SER A 100 12.06 -3.74 1.08
N ASN A 101 12.07 -2.57 0.45
CA ASN A 101 10.93 -2.06 -0.35
C ASN A 101 9.58 -2.15 0.38
N SER A 102 9.62 -1.95 1.70
CA SER A 102 8.45 -1.98 2.59
C SER A 102 7.78 -3.35 2.71
N GLU A 103 8.52 -4.40 2.37
CA GLU A 103 8.16 -5.80 2.53
C GLU A 103 8.92 -6.40 3.71
N PHE A 104 8.18 -7.02 4.60
CA PHE A 104 8.69 -7.94 5.61
C PHE A 104 8.72 -9.35 5.00
N THR A 105 9.91 -9.93 4.88
CA THR A 105 10.09 -11.32 4.42
C THR A 105 10.51 -12.18 5.59
N LEU A 106 9.74 -13.23 5.86
CA LEU A 106 10.08 -14.22 6.89
C LEU A 106 11.12 -15.19 6.36
N GLU A 107 12.25 -15.30 7.05
CA GLU A 107 13.30 -16.29 6.73
C GLU A 107 13.13 -17.60 7.51
N ASN A 108 12.44 -17.55 8.66
CA ASN A 108 12.19 -18.71 9.53
C ASN A 108 10.71 -19.06 9.60
N LYS A 109 10.40 -20.32 9.93
CA LYS A 109 9.01 -20.83 10.08
C LYS A 109 8.16 -19.98 11.04
N SER A 110 8.77 -19.41 12.06
CA SER A 110 8.16 -18.45 12.99
C SER A 110 9.19 -17.37 13.33
N SER A 111 8.73 -16.14 13.54
CA SER A 111 9.60 -15.04 13.92
C SER A 111 8.84 -14.02 14.76
N ALA A 112 9.51 -13.55 15.82
CA ALA A 112 9.10 -12.37 16.57
C ALA A 112 9.73 -11.15 15.89
N ILE A 113 8.98 -10.51 15.00
CA ILE A 113 9.42 -9.31 14.29
C ILE A 113 9.23 -8.12 15.23
N THR A 114 10.23 -7.24 15.30
CA THR A 114 10.07 -5.97 16.01
C THR A 114 10.24 -4.79 15.07
N VAL A 115 9.40 -3.78 15.23
CA VAL A 115 9.41 -2.54 14.46
C VAL A 115 9.51 -1.38 15.43
N ARG A 116 10.63 -0.65 15.41
CA ARG A 116 10.79 0.57 16.19
C ARG A 116 10.18 1.74 15.43
N LEU A 117 9.31 2.49 16.09
CA LEU A 117 8.60 3.60 15.49
C LEU A 117 9.43 4.89 15.53
N THR A 118 9.47 5.60 14.43
CA THR A 118 9.85 7.02 14.42
C THR A 118 8.74 7.88 15.02
N ALA A 119 9.03 9.15 15.31
CA ALA A 119 8.01 10.10 15.77
C ALA A 119 6.84 10.22 14.77
N GLN A 120 7.14 10.32 13.47
CA GLN A 120 6.14 10.46 12.41
C GLN A 120 5.26 9.20 12.26
N GLU A 121 5.84 8.00 12.32
CA GLU A 121 5.08 6.75 12.27
C GLU A 121 4.15 6.63 13.48
N ALA A 122 4.63 6.95 14.69
CA ALA A 122 3.81 6.94 15.90
C ALA A 122 2.63 7.92 15.81
N GLU A 123 2.85 9.14 15.31
CA GLU A 123 1.78 10.11 15.07
C GLU A 123 0.75 9.62 14.04
N ASN A 124 1.21 9.04 12.92
CA ASN A 124 0.31 8.51 11.90
C ASN A 124 -0.53 7.34 12.44
N LEU A 125 0.08 6.42 13.19
CA LEU A 125 -0.61 5.29 13.79
C LEU A 125 -1.67 5.74 14.81
N LYS A 126 -1.37 6.74 15.64
CA LYS A 126 -2.35 7.34 16.57
C LYS A 126 -3.55 7.95 15.85
N LYS A 127 -3.33 8.49 14.65
CA LYS A 127 -4.37 9.22 13.92
C LYS A 127 -5.21 8.32 13.02
N TYR A 128 -4.60 7.30 12.43
CA TYR A 128 -5.21 6.54 11.35
C TYR A 128 -5.23 5.03 11.60
N GLY A 129 -4.49 4.54 12.59
CA GLY A 129 -4.33 3.10 12.81
C GLY A 129 -3.38 2.47 11.80
N MET A 130 -3.43 1.15 11.73
CA MET A 130 -2.51 0.34 10.93
C MET A 130 -3.27 -0.54 9.96
N VAL A 131 -2.71 -0.75 8.77
CA VAL A 131 -3.19 -1.70 7.77
C VAL A 131 -2.07 -2.68 7.45
N MET A 132 -2.41 -3.96 7.36
CA MET A 132 -1.51 -5.03 6.96
C MET A 132 -2.15 -5.88 5.87
N HIS A 133 -1.33 -6.39 4.96
CA HIS A 133 -1.71 -7.37 3.94
C HIS A 133 -0.45 -8.13 3.50
N GLY A 134 -0.60 -9.31 2.94
CA GLY A 134 0.53 -10.22 2.73
C GLY A 134 0.15 -11.50 2.02
N PHE A 135 1.09 -12.42 1.88
CA PHE A 135 0.84 -13.77 1.38
C PHE A 135 1.79 -14.74 2.05
N GLY A 136 1.27 -15.93 2.38
CA GLY A 136 2.05 -16.97 3.05
C GLY A 136 2.41 -16.67 4.50
N VAL A 137 1.83 -15.64 5.12
CA VAL A 137 2.15 -15.25 6.49
C VAL A 137 0.88 -15.27 7.34
N SER A 138 0.92 -15.99 8.46
CA SER A 138 -0.09 -15.95 9.50
C SER A 138 0.40 -15.12 10.69
N ILE A 139 -0.42 -14.18 11.14
CA ILE A 139 -0.07 -13.35 12.30
C ILE A 139 -0.85 -13.81 13.53
N LYS A 140 -0.12 -14.21 14.58
CA LYS A 140 -0.69 -14.73 15.84
C LYS A 140 -0.98 -13.61 16.83
N LYS A 141 -0.09 -12.62 16.92
CA LYS A 141 -0.19 -11.56 17.93
C LYS A 141 0.50 -10.29 17.47
N LEU A 142 -0.09 -9.14 17.80
CA LEU A 142 0.61 -7.86 17.76
C LEU A 142 0.54 -7.19 19.12
N GLU A 143 1.65 -6.59 19.50
CA GLU A 143 1.77 -5.84 20.75
C GLU A 143 2.50 -4.52 20.51
N LEU A 144 2.12 -3.49 21.27
CA LEU A 144 2.83 -2.24 21.36
C LEU A 144 3.49 -2.16 22.74
N SER A 145 4.80 -1.95 22.74
CA SER A 145 5.54 -1.54 23.92
C SER A 145 5.88 -0.06 23.80
N SER A 146 5.46 0.74 24.78
CA SER A 146 5.76 2.17 24.77
C SER A 146 7.21 2.39 25.20
N SER A 147 7.95 3.22 24.45
CA SER A 147 9.21 3.75 24.95
C SER A 147 8.83 4.76 26.04
N GLN A 148 9.37 4.61 27.26
CA GLN A 148 9.15 5.62 28.28
C GLN A 148 9.61 6.95 27.71
N GLN A 149 8.66 7.86 27.46
CA GLN A 149 9.00 9.28 27.39
C GLN A 149 9.80 9.54 28.67
N LYS A 150 11.06 9.93 28.51
CA LYS A 150 11.92 10.38 29.62
C LYS A 150 11.07 11.32 30.47
N GLN A 151 10.58 10.82 31.60
CA GLN A 151 9.87 11.67 32.54
C GLN A 151 10.89 12.71 32.99
N ASN A 152 10.50 13.97 32.82
CA ASN A 152 11.25 15.17 33.14
C ASN A 152 12.29 14.94 34.24
N ALA A 153 13.57 14.89 33.86
CA ALA A 153 14.63 15.30 34.75
C ALA A 153 14.40 16.80 35.00
N LYS A 154 13.67 17.08 36.08
CA LYS A 154 13.50 18.42 36.65
C LYS A 154 14.92 18.96 36.85
N SER A 155 15.32 19.89 35.99
CA SER A 155 16.62 20.56 36.06
C SER A 155 16.67 21.31 37.39
N GLU A 156 17.31 20.68 38.39
CA GLU A 156 17.71 21.37 39.61
C GLU A 156 18.74 22.42 39.21
N LYS A 157 18.35 23.69 39.39
CA LYS A 157 19.25 24.83 39.35
C LYS A 157 20.37 24.61 40.37
N SER A 158 21.55 24.21 39.91
CA SER A 158 22.78 24.35 40.69
C SER A 158 23.49 25.65 40.29
N PRO A 159 23.83 26.53 41.25
CA PRO A 159 24.43 27.82 40.96
C PRO A 159 25.94 27.69 40.73
N GLY A 160 26.36 28.07 39.52
CA GLY A 160 27.61 28.78 39.22
C GLY A 160 28.96 28.13 39.55
N HIS A 161 29.75 27.88 38.52
CA HIS A 161 31.10 28.48 38.46
C HIS A 161 31.62 28.55 37.02
N ALA A 162 32.09 29.73 36.67
CA ALA A 162 32.70 30.05 35.39
C ALA A 162 34.13 29.52 35.32
N LYS A 163 34.48 28.87 34.20
CA LYS A 163 35.79 29.02 33.57
C LYS A 163 35.69 28.68 32.09
N SER A 164 35.95 29.70 31.29
CA SER A 164 36.01 29.70 29.83
C SER A 164 37.35 29.08 29.40
N GLU A 165 37.30 27.92 28.76
CA GLU A 165 38.39 27.41 27.92
C GLU A 165 37.96 27.48 26.46
N LYS A 166 38.71 28.28 25.69
CA LYS A 166 38.57 28.45 24.25
C LYS A 166 39.03 27.18 23.53
N PHE A 167 38.14 26.55 22.77
CA PHE A 167 38.52 25.64 21.68
C PHE A 167 38.40 26.35 20.31
N PRO A 168 39.29 26.05 19.36
CA PRO A 168 39.39 26.77 18.11
C PRO A 168 38.24 26.42 17.15
N LYS A 169 37.69 27.46 16.52
CA LYS A 169 36.85 27.38 15.32
C LYS A 169 37.67 26.81 14.17
N ASN A 170 37.32 25.62 13.70
CA ASN A 170 37.49 25.29 12.29
C ASN A 170 36.62 24.07 11.93
N GLU A 171 35.50 24.31 11.26
CA GLU A 171 35.09 23.48 10.12
C GLU A 171 33.94 24.15 9.36
N LYS A 172 34.12 24.16 8.05
CA LYS A 172 33.36 24.87 7.04
C LYS A 172 32.05 24.10 6.79
N PRO A 173 30.87 24.74 6.77
CA PRO A 173 29.62 24.04 6.52
C PRO A 173 29.60 23.57 5.06
N THR A 174 29.61 22.25 4.87
CA THR A 174 29.33 21.61 3.58
C THR A 174 27.90 21.96 3.20
N LYS A 175 27.73 22.55 2.02
CA LYS A 175 26.42 22.91 1.44
C LYS A 175 25.50 21.69 1.49
N GLN A 176 24.45 21.81 2.30
CA GLN A 176 23.34 20.86 2.34
C GLN A 176 22.61 20.97 1.00
N GLU A 177 22.80 19.97 0.16
CA GLU A 177 22.17 19.87 -1.15
C GLU A 177 20.67 19.65 -0.95
N LYS A 178 19.90 20.64 -1.39
CA LYS A 178 18.43 20.66 -1.32
C LYS A 178 17.90 19.46 -2.11
N PRO A 179 17.16 18.51 -1.51
CA PRO A 179 16.65 17.37 -2.25
C PRO A 179 15.76 17.89 -3.38
N ALA A 180 16.11 17.51 -4.61
CA ALA A 180 15.37 17.85 -5.79
C ALA A 180 13.92 17.40 -5.60
N LYS A 181 12.98 18.36 -5.64
CA LYS A 181 11.56 18.08 -5.85
C LYS A 181 11.45 17.33 -7.19
N HIS A 182 11.39 16.01 -7.14
CA HIS A 182 10.85 15.20 -8.22
C HIS A 182 9.32 15.35 -8.24
N GLU A 183 8.83 16.57 -8.46
CA GLU A 183 7.53 16.76 -9.09
C GLU A 183 7.71 16.40 -10.56
N ALA A 184 7.60 15.10 -10.86
CA ALA A 184 7.45 14.66 -12.23
C ALA A 184 6.17 15.31 -12.76
N LYS A 185 6.33 16.36 -13.58
CA LYS A 185 5.25 16.89 -14.41
C LYS A 185 4.79 15.76 -15.33
N GLN A 186 3.78 15.03 -14.89
CA GLN A 186 3.12 13.98 -15.65
C GLN A 186 2.38 14.67 -16.81
N LYS A 187 3.10 14.90 -17.92
CA LYS A 187 2.54 15.45 -19.15
C LYS A 187 1.51 14.45 -19.68
N ASN A 188 0.27 14.93 -19.81
CA ASN A 188 -0.90 14.32 -20.45
C ASN A 188 -0.68 12.99 -21.20
N ALA A 189 -1.25 11.94 -20.62
CA ALA A 189 -2.26 11.07 -21.24
C ALA A 189 -1.98 10.45 -22.61
N ASN A 190 -0.83 9.78 -22.83
CA ASN A 190 -0.74 8.92 -24.01
C ASN A 190 0.24 7.74 -23.93
N LEU A 191 0.33 7.07 -22.79
CA LEU A 191 1.05 5.80 -22.69
C LEU A 191 0.37 4.84 -21.71
N PRO A 192 0.42 3.52 -21.96
CA PRO A 192 -0.16 2.55 -21.06
C PRO A 192 0.47 2.63 -19.66
N PHE A 193 -0.36 2.68 -18.63
CA PHE A 193 0.08 2.64 -17.23
C PHE A 193 0.18 1.20 -16.77
N ASP A 194 1.39 0.70 -16.54
CA ASP A 194 1.60 -0.66 -16.06
C ASP A 194 1.28 -0.79 -14.57
N LEU A 195 0.21 -1.52 -14.25
CA LEU A 195 -0.27 -1.74 -12.88
C LEU A 195 0.35 -2.98 -12.23
N GLY A 196 0.77 -3.97 -13.03
CA GLY A 196 1.69 -5.08 -12.71
C GLY A 196 1.63 -5.65 -11.28
N ASN A 197 2.29 -4.96 -10.34
CA ASN A 197 2.41 -5.35 -8.93
C ASN A 197 1.62 -4.40 -8.00
N TRP A 198 0.30 -4.32 -8.17
CA TRP A 198 -0.58 -3.44 -7.37
C TRP A 198 -0.19 -1.95 -7.41
N LYS A 199 0.45 -1.52 -8.49
CA LYS A 199 0.69 -0.10 -8.75
C LYS A 199 -0.64 0.59 -9.05
N ASN A 200 -0.63 1.90 -8.89
CA ASN A 200 -1.78 2.75 -9.11
C ASN A 200 -1.44 3.93 -10.01
N PHE A 201 -2.47 4.48 -10.62
CA PHE A 201 -2.43 5.80 -11.22
C PHE A 201 -3.76 6.52 -11.00
N ILE A 202 -3.70 7.85 -11.04
CA ILE A 202 -4.85 8.71 -10.79
C ILE A 202 -5.23 9.40 -12.10
N VAL A 203 -6.50 9.31 -12.47
CA VAL A 203 -7.13 10.15 -13.48
C VAL A 203 -7.71 11.37 -12.77
N PRO A 204 -7.17 12.57 -13.01
CA PRO A 204 -7.65 13.80 -12.37
C PRO A 204 -9.14 14.03 -12.64
N ALA A 205 -9.85 14.59 -11.66
CA ALA A 205 -11.28 14.92 -11.79
C ALA A 205 -11.61 15.74 -13.05
N LYS A 206 -10.70 16.64 -13.44
CA LYS A 206 -10.86 17.50 -14.62
C LYS A 206 -10.89 16.74 -15.95
N ASP A 207 -10.29 15.55 -15.98
CA ASP A 207 -10.22 14.72 -17.19
C ASP A 207 -11.41 13.74 -17.26
N LEU A 208 -12.26 13.74 -16.22
CA LEU A 208 -13.49 12.94 -16.09
C LEU A 208 -14.75 13.82 -16.19
N HIS A 209 -14.64 15.03 -16.74
CA HIS A 209 -15.74 15.99 -16.83
C HIS A 209 -16.83 15.52 -17.80
N THR A 210 -17.82 14.81 -17.26
CA THR A 210 -19.09 14.54 -17.93
C THR A 210 -20.25 15.06 -17.10
N SER A 211 -21.08 15.91 -17.72
CA SER A 211 -22.41 16.27 -17.21
C SER A 211 -23.31 15.03 -17.21
N GLY A 212 -24.06 14.81 -16.13
CA GLY A 212 -25.04 13.72 -16.04
C GLY A 212 -24.47 12.33 -15.74
N ASP A 213 -25.21 11.28 -16.05
CA ASP A 213 -24.77 9.91 -15.77
C ASP A 213 -23.65 9.49 -16.72
N PHE A 214 -22.59 8.90 -16.15
CA PHE A 214 -21.45 8.39 -16.91
C PHE A 214 -20.99 7.03 -16.38
N CYS A 215 -20.36 6.29 -17.27
CA CYS A 215 -19.65 5.06 -16.97
C CYS A 215 -18.17 5.26 -17.27
N ILE A 216 -17.32 4.45 -16.66
CA ILE A 216 -15.86 4.49 -16.84
C ILE A 216 -15.47 3.28 -17.65
N ARG A 217 -14.97 3.49 -18.87
CA ARG A 217 -14.36 2.45 -19.68
C ARG A 217 -12.86 2.42 -19.41
N ILE A 218 -12.35 1.24 -19.07
CA ILE A 218 -10.94 0.97 -18.83
C ILE A 218 -10.52 -0.08 -19.85
N ASP A 219 -9.66 0.31 -20.79
CA ASP A 219 -9.05 -0.59 -21.77
C ASP A 219 -7.73 -1.11 -21.18
N THR A 220 -7.54 -2.43 -21.23
CA THR A 220 -6.48 -3.16 -20.51
C THR A 220 -5.66 -4.03 -21.47
N LYS A 221 -4.39 -4.25 -21.11
CA LYS A 221 -3.45 -5.17 -21.76
C LYS A 221 -2.64 -5.93 -20.70
N ALA A 222 -1.86 -6.92 -21.13
CA ALA A 222 -0.88 -7.56 -20.25
C ALA A 222 0.11 -6.53 -19.66
N SER A 223 0.45 -6.72 -18.39
CA SER A 223 1.58 -6.01 -17.78
C SER A 223 2.88 -6.46 -18.47
N SER A 224 3.75 -5.51 -18.78
CA SER A 224 5.13 -5.79 -19.22
C SER A 224 6.07 -6.07 -18.04
N ALA A 225 5.70 -5.55 -16.86
CA ALA A 225 6.44 -5.73 -15.62
C ALA A 225 6.26 -7.14 -15.02
N GLU A 226 5.11 -7.79 -15.24
CA GLU A 226 4.87 -9.15 -14.73
C GLU A 226 4.83 -10.22 -15.81
N LYS A 227 5.85 -11.08 -15.78
CA LYS A 227 5.95 -12.27 -16.62
C LYS A 227 5.07 -13.37 -16.04
N ASN A 228 4.01 -13.74 -16.76
CA ASN A 228 3.05 -14.80 -16.39
C ASN A 228 2.30 -14.52 -15.06
N PRO A 229 1.52 -13.43 -14.97
CA PRO A 229 0.73 -13.16 -13.78
C PRO A 229 -0.29 -14.28 -13.54
N SER A 230 -0.42 -14.71 -12.28
CA SER A 230 -1.34 -15.78 -11.88
C SER A 230 -2.82 -15.35 -11.87
N TYR A 231 -3.08 -14.04 -11.95
CA TYR A 231 -4.42 -13.45 -12.03
C TYR A 231 -4.36 -12.02 -12.56
N TYR A 232 -5.52 -11.48 -12.97
CA TYR A 232 -5.68 -10.11 -13.48
C TYR A 232 -6.75 -9.39 -12.68
N ASN A 233 -6.37 -8.33 -11.99
CA ASN A 233 -7.24 -7.68 -11.01
C ASN A 233 -7.19 -6.16 -11.13
N ILE A 234 -8.34 -5.51 -10.92
CA ILE A 234 -8.46 -4.06 -10.78
C ILE A 234 -9.25 -3.74 -9.51
N LYS A 235 -8.80 -2.74 -8.77
CA LYS A 235 -9.57 -2.06 -7.73
C LYS A 235 -9.75 -0.60 -8.13
N LEU A 236 -10.93 -0.08 -7.85
CA LEU A 236 -11.29 1.30 -8.14
C LEU A 236 -11.51 2.06 -6.83
N TYR A 237 -10.91 3.24 -6.76
CA TYR A 237 -11.07 4.17 -5.67
C TYR A 237 -11.35 5.56 -6.23
N ASP A 238 -11.90 6.44 -5.43
CA ASP A 238 -11.74 7.86 -5.69
C ASP A 238 -10.25 8.26 -5.45
N ALA A 239 -9.83 9.46 -5.87
CA ALA A 239 -8.42 9.88 -5.68
C ALA A 239 -8.02 10.08 -4.20
N LYS A 240 -8.99 9.89 -3.30
CA LYS A 240 -8.92 9.96 -1.84
C LYS A 240 -8.84 8.57 -1.20
N TRP A 241 -8.61 7.54 -2.02
CA TRP A 241 -8.51 6.14 -1.60
C TRP A 241 -9.78 5.60 -0.94
N GLN A 242 -10.94 6.22 -1.18
CA GLN A 242 -12.23 5.64 -0.81
C GLN A 242 -12.65 4.63 -1.88
N PRO A 243 -12.92 3.36 -1.52
CA PRO A 243 -13.34 2.36 -2.49
C PRO A 243 -14.60 2.78 -3.23
N ILE A 244 -14.61 2.62 -4.56
CA ILE A 244 -15.80 2.76 -5.40
C ILE A 244 -16.12 1.40 -6.03
N SER A 245 -16.90 0.60 -5.32
CA SER A 245 -17.16 -0.80 -5.68
C SER A 245 -18.63 -1.22 -5.60
N LYS A 246 -19.54 -0.28 -5.34
CA LYS A 246 -20.98 -0.54 -5.23
C LYS A 246 -21.71 -0.47 -6.56
N GLY A 247 -21.04 0.03 -7.60
CA GLY A 247 -21.53 0.10 -8.96
C GLY A 247 -21.63 -1.27 -9.63
N SER A 248 -22.01 -1.26 -10.91
CA SER A 248 -22.06 -2.46 -11.74
C SER A 248 -20.93 -2.47 -12.75
N ILE A 249 -20.56 -3.66 -13.24
CA ILE A 249 -19.66 -3.80 -14.38
C ILE A 249 -20.42 -4.29 -15.60
N HIS A 250 -19.98 -3.84 -16.77
CA HIS A 250 -20.40 -4.30 -18.08
C HIS A 250 -19.13 -4.67 -18.85
N SER A 251 -19.09 -5.89 -19.37
CA SER A 251 -18.01 -6.37 -20.24
C SER A 251 -18.58 -7.40 -21.20
N SER A 252 -17.82 -7.83 -22.21
CA SER A 252 -18.17 -9.07 -22.92
C SER A 252 -18.31 -10.18 -21.87
N LYS A 253 -19.40 -10.95 -21.88
CA LYS A 253 -19.89 -11.81 -20.78
C LYS A 253 -18.83 -12.68 -20.06
N GLU A 254 -17.69 -12.93 -20.68
CA GLU A 254 -16.62 -13.78 -20.16
C GLU A 254 -15.36 -13.03 -19.72
N PHE A 255 -15.32 -11.69 -19.85
CA PHE A 255 -14.08 -10.93 -19.66
C PHE A 255 -13.85 -10.49 -18.21
N ALA A 256 -14.86 -9.92 -17.55
CA ALA A 256 -14.71 -9.36 -16.21
C ALA A 256 -15.87 -9.74 -15.30
N SER A 257 -15.56 -9.99 -14.02
CA SER A 257 -16.53 -10.19 -12.94
C SER A 257 -16.23 -9.26 -11.76
N LEU A 258 -17.25 -8.71 -11.11
CA LEU A 258 -17.10 -7.91 -9.90
C LEU A 258 -17.29 -8.83 -8.68
N LYS A 259 -16.24 -8.99 -7.88
CA LYS A 259 -16.23 -9.76 -6.64
C LYS A 259 -15.92 -8.82 -5.49
N GLN A 260 -16.95 -8.36 -4.78
CA GLN A 260 -16.82 -7.37 -3.70
C GLN A 260 -16.19 -6.06 -4.22
N ASP A 261 -14.98 -5.71 -3.76
CA ASP A 261 -14.24 -4.52 -4.16
C ASP A 261 -13.28 -4.73 -5.34
N LEU A 262 -13.33 -5.92 -5.95
CA LEU A 262 -12.35 -6.38 -6.93
C LEU A 262 -13.01 -6.69 -8.27
N ILE A 263 -12.54 -6.05 -9.33
CA ILE A 263 -12.84 -6.45 -10.70
C ILE A 263 -11.80 -7.50 -11.12
N VAL A 264 -12.26 -8.74 -11.30
CA VAL A 264 -11.43 -9.87 -11.72
C VAL A 264 -11.59 -10.07 -13.22
N LEU A 265 -10.48 -9.98 -13.95
CA LEU A 265 -10.44 -10.22 -15.40
C LEU A 265 -10.01 -11.67 -15.67
N THR A 266 -10.59 -12.28 -16.69
CA THR A 266 -10.24 -13.65 -17.11
C THR A 266 -9.01 -13.68 -18.03
N LYS A 267 -8.70 -12.56 -18.68
CA LYS A 267 -7.53 -12.36 -19.52
C LYS A 267 -7.05 -10.91 -19.41
N ALA A 268 -5.80 -10.67 -19.77
CA ALA A 268 -5.17 -9.37 -19.61
C ALA A 268 -5.67 -8.31 -20.60
N GLU A 269 -6.07 -8.72 -21.80
CA GLU A 269 -6.45 -7.83 -22.89
C GLU A 269 -7.96 -7.78 -23.11
N GLY A 270 -8.50 -6.56 -23.08
CA GLY A 270 -9.91 -6.29 -23.28
C GLY A 270 -10.31 -4.97 -22.63
N PHE A 271 -11.60 -4.82 -22.33
CA PHE A 271 -12.10 -3.63 -21.66
C PHE A 271 -13.15 -3.99 -20.61
N VAL A 272 -13.18 -3.20 -19.54
CA VAL A 272 -14.27 -3.22 -18.56
C VAL A 272 -14.94 -1.85 -18.56
N VAL A 273 -16.26 -1.85 -18.45
CA VAL A 273 -17.05 -0.65 -18.21
C VAL A 273 -17.60 -0.74 -16.80
N TYR A 274 -17.24 0.22 -15.94
CA TYR A 274 -17.78 0.34 -14.61
C TYR A 274 -18.84 1.45 -14.60
N THR A 275 -20.02 1.16 -14.08
CA THR A 275 -21.12 2.11 -13.90
C THR A 275 -21.19 2.47 -12.40
N PRO A 276 -20.60 3.59 -11.97
CA PRO A 276 -20.60 3.97 -10.56
C PRO A 276 -22.00 4.33 -10.09
N THR A 277 -22.28 4.11 -8.81
CA THR A 277 -23.50 4.67 -8.17
C THR A 277 -23.45 6.20 -8.15
N GLU A 278 -24.57 6.87 -7.88
CA GLU A 278 -24.59 8.34 -7.79
C GLU A 278 -23.60 8.88 -6.75
N ALA A 279 -23.53 8.26 -5.57
CA ALA A 279 -22.58 8.66 -4.53
C ALA A 279 -21.11 8.55 -4.99
N GLU A 280 -20.79 7.47 -5.72
CA GLU A 280 -19.43 7.26 -6.26
C GLU A 280 -19.11 8.24 -7.39
N ARG A 281 -20.08 8.55 -8.28
CA ARG A 281 -19.91 9.58 -9.31
C ARG A 281 -19.58 10.94 -8.69
N GLN A 282 -20.26 11.32 -7.62
CA GLN A 282 -19.96 12.56 -6.89
C GLN A 282 -18.56 12.54 -6.26
N ALA A 283 -18.14 11.41 -5.68
CA ALA A 283 -16.78 11.24 -5.14
C ALA A 283 -15.70 11.37 -6.23
N ILE A 284 -15.92 10.74 -7.38
CA ILE A 284 -15.03 10.81 -8.55
C ILE A 284 -14.95 12.23 -9.11
N ARG A 285 -16.08 12.93 -9.27
CA ARG A 285 -16.10 14.33 -9.71
C ARG A 285 -15.34 15.26 -8.77
N LYS A 286 -15.43 14.99 -7.47
CA LYS A 286 -14.80 15.82 -6.44
C LYS A 286 -13.29 15.60 -6.36
N SER A 287 -12.81 14.38 -6.57
CA SER A 287 -11.42 14.03 -6.27
C SER A 287 -10.62 13.46 -7.45
N GLY A 288 -11.29 12.82 -8.41
CA GLY A 288 -10.69 12.03 -9.47
C GLY A 288 -10.92 10.54 -9.24
N LEU A 289 -10.39 9.73 -10.16
CA LEU A 289 -10.44 8.27 -10.12
C LEU A 289 -9.04 7.75 -9.86
N LEU A 290 -8.88 6.83 -8.91
CA LEU A 290 -7.66 6.06 -8.72
C LEU A 290 -7.92 4.62 -9.14
N ILE A 291 -7.05 4.12 -10.02
CA ILE A 291 -7.09 2.75 -10.51
C ILE A 291 -5.85 2.05 -9.98
N GLN A 292 -6.06 0.94 -9.27
CA GLN A 292 -5.00 0.06 -8.81
C GLN A 292 -5.21 -1.32 -9.46
N GLY A 293 -4.14 -2.02 -9.83
CA GLY A 293 -4.31 -3.33 -10.45
C GLY A 293 -3.10 -4.24 -10.37
N TYR A 294 -3.29 -5.51 -10.73
CA TYR A 294 -2.25 -6.52 -10.78
C TYR A 294 -2.31 -7.29 -12.10
N GLY A 295 -1.15 -7.64 -12.65
CA GLY A 295 -1.01 -8.43 -13.88
C GLY A 295 -1.40 -7.70 -15.18
N ILE A 296 -1.81 -6.44 -15.10
CA ILE A 296 -2.28 -5.67 -16.25
C ILE A 296 -1.55 -4.35 -16.44
N SER A 297 -1.65 -3.80 -17.65
CA SER A 297 -1.46 -2.39 -17.96
C SER A 297 -2.78 -1.77 -18.42
N VAL A 298 -3.01 -0.50 -18.10
CA VAL A 298 -4.18 0.26 -18.55
C VAL A 298 -3.77 1.10 -19.74
N SER A 299 -4.32 0.79 -20.91
CA SER A 299 -3.99 1.49 -22.16
C SER A 299 -4.82 2.74 -22.39
N ASP A 300 -6.05 2.78 -21.90
CA ASP A 300 -6.93 3.94 -22.03
C ASP A 300 -7.95 3.97 -20.88
N VAL A 301 -8.34 5.18 -20.47
CA VAL A 301 -9.46 5.42 -19.54
C VAL A 301 -10.27 6.57 -20.07
N LYS A 302 -11.56 6.33 -20.27
CA LYS A 302 -12.50 7.35 -20.74
C LYS A 302 -13.86 7.21 -20.08
N THR A 303 -14.54 8.33 -19.96
CA THR A 303 -15.96 8.38 -19.62
C THR A 303 -16.79 8.07 -20.86
N VAL A 304 -17.79 7.21 -20.71
CA VAL A 304 -18.78 6.91 -21.75
C VAL A 304 -20.19 7.10 -21.18
N THR A 305 -21.15 7.49 -22.02
CA THR A 305 -22.54 7.61 -21.59
C THR A 305 -23.24 6.25 -21.56
N VAL A 306 -24.31 6.13 -20.77
CA VAL A 306 -25.15 4.92 -20.78
C VAL A 306 -25.74 4.67 -22.17
N ALA A 307 -26.09 5.73 -22.89
CA ALA A 307 -26.57 5.66 -24.27
C ALA A 307 -25.53 5.05 -25.22
N GLU A 308 -24.26 5.44 -25.12
CA GLU A 308 -23.17 4.88 -25.94
C GLU A 308 -22.94 3.39 -25.67
N LEU A 309 -23.14 2.94 -24.43
CA LEU A 309 -23.05 1.52 -24.08
C LEU A 309 -24.16 0.70 -24.75
N HIS A 310 -25.38 1.23 -24.77
CA HIS A 310 -26.52 0.56 -25.38
C HIS A 310 -26.47 0.60 -26.91
N ALA A 311 -26.00 1.70 -27.50
CA ALA A 311 -25.87 1.85 -28.94
C ALA A 311 -24.96 0.79 -29.59
N LYS A 312 -23.89 0.37 -28.90
CA LYS A 312 -22.99 -0.70 -29.37
C LYS A 312 -23.54 -2.12 -29.19
N SER A 313 -24.62 -2.27 -28.42
CA SER A 313 -25.25 -3.57 -28.17
C SER A 313 -26.43 -3.82 -29.12
N ALA A 314 -26.86 -2.81 -29.89
CA ALA A 314 -27.82 -3.03 -30.96
C ALA A 314 -27.14 -3.92 -32.03
N PRO A 315 -27.77 -5.03 -32.46
CA PRO A 315 -27.26 -5.77 -33.60
C PRO A 315 -27.11 -4.77 -34.74
N GLU A 316 -25.95 -4.75 -35.40
CA GLU A 316 -25.77 -3.94 -36.62
C GLU A 316 -27.00 -4.19 -37.49
N PRO A 317 -27.70 -3.12 -37.95
CA PRO A 317 -28.84 -3.31 -38.81
C PRO A 317 -28.36 -4.22 -39.93
N VAL A 318 -29.01 -5.40 -40.06
CA VAL A 318 -28.70 -6.33 -41.13
C VAL A 318 -28.92 -5.54 -42.40
N ILE A 319 -27.84 -5.02 -42.98
CA ILE A 319 -27.88 -4.35 -44.27
C ILE A 319 -28.34 -5.48 -45.18
N ALA A 320 -29.63 -5.44 -45.55
CA ALA A 320 -30.22 -6.43 -46.42
C ALA A 320 -29.28 -6.55 -47.62
N SER A 321 -28.58 -7.68 -47.68
CA SER A 321 -27.61 -7.95 -48.73
C SER A 321 -28.32 -7.68 -50.05
N LYS A 322 -27.78 -6.79 -50.87
CA LYS A 322 -28.31 -6.55 -52.22
C LYS A 322 -28.52 -7.93 -52.85
N PRO A 323 -29.68 -8.18 -53.50
CA PRO A 323 -29.97 -9.48 -54.08
C PRO A 323 -28.81 -9.90 -54.98
N VAL A 324 -28.19 -11.03 -54.63
CA VAL A 324 -27.14 -11.64 -55.43
C VAL A 324 -27.77 -11.93 -56.80
N PRO A 325 -27.19 -11.45 -57.92
CA PRO A 325 -27.69 -11.80 -59.23
C PRO A 325 -27.63 -13.32 -59.41
N SER A 326 -28.80 -13.92 -59.64
CA SER A 326 -28.99 -15.34 -59.87
C SER A 326 -28.00 -15.85 -60.92
N SER A 327 -27.01 -16.63 -60.48
CA SER A 327 -26.10 -17.34 -61.37
C SER A 327 -26.89 -18.43 -62.11
N LYS A 328 -26.90 -18.34 -63.44
CA LYS A 328 -27.47 -19.33 -64.36
C LYS A 328 -27.11 -20.75 -63.92
N GLY A 329 -28.12 -21.60 -63.82
CA GLY A 329 -28.03 -23.00 -63.39
C GLY A 329 -27.07 -23.83 -64.24
N THR A 330 -26.32 -24.69 -63.56
CA THR A 330 -25.59 -25.79 -64.19
C THR A 330 -26.57 -26.96 -64.41
N PRO A 331 -26.65 -27.57 -65.60
CA PRO A 331 -27.58 -28.67 -65.86
C PRO A 331 -27.21 -29.93 -65.07
N PRO A 332 -28.20 -30.77 -64.71
CA PRO A 332 -28.00 -31.95 -63.88
C PRO A 332 -27.21 -33.04 -64.61
N ALA A 333 -26.31 -33.69 -63.87
CA ALA A 333 -25.51 -34.82 -64.34
C ALA A 333 -26.38 -36.05 -64.63
N LYS A 334 -26.10 -36.70 -65.75
CA LYS A 334 -26.77 -37.91 -66.26
C LYS A 334 -26.44 -39.12 -65.38
N PRO A 335 -27.41 -39.98 -64.99
CA PRO A 335 -27.14 -41.15 -64.18
C PRO A 335 -26.33 -42.21 -64.95
N LYS A 336 -25.30 -42.76 -64.30
CA LYS A 336 -24.55 -43.94 -64.78
C LYS A 336 -25.42 -45.19 -64.67
N LYS A 337 -25.41 -45.99 -65.73
CA LYS A 337 -26.09 -47.29 -65.83
C LYS A 337 -25.30 -48.33 -65.01
N PRO A 338 -25.96 -49.20 -64.21
CA PRO A 338 -25.29 -50.27 -63.49
C PRO A 338 -24.91 -51.42 -64.46
N GLU A 339 -23.71 -51.98 -64.24
CA GLU A 339 -23.30 -53.31 -64.71
C GLU A 339 -23.73 -54.36 -63.68
#